data_AF-A0A3P7LG65-F1
#
_entry.id   AF-A0A3P7LG65-F1
#
_cell.length_a   1.000
_cell.length_b   1.000
_cell.length_c   1.000
_cell.angle_alpha   90.00
_cell.angle_beta   90.00
_cell.angle_gamma   90.00
#
_symmetry.space_group_name_H-M   'P 1'
#
loop_
_entity.id
_entity.type
_entity.pdbx_description
1 polymer ?
#
loop_
_entity_poly.entity_id
_entity_poly.type
_entity_poly.pdbx_seq_one_letter_code
_entity_poly.pdbx_strand_id
1 'polypeptide(L)'
;MKFALLLIFLLLLDDGLPKTLNVGLLCAYNNTEIAQYVGWRQIAGAVGVAWDKIKQDGILPGYDTLNLTWVMGECVESTDAGAVIAWAQSGADVVLGPACSA
;
A
#
# COMPACT_ATOMS: atom_id res chain seq x y z
N MET A 1 -22.60 -36.53 8.33
CA MET A 1 -21.52 -36.56 7.30
C MET A 1 -21.71 -35.54 6.18
N LYS A 2 -22.93 -35.28 5.67
CA LYS A 2 -23.17 -34.25 4.63
C LYS A 2 -22.84 -32.79 5.03
N PHE A 3 -23.01 -32.44 6.30
CA PHE A 3 -22.77 -31.08 6.79
C PHE A 3 -21.28 -30.67 6.82
N ALA A 4 -20.39 -31.62 7.13
CA ALA A 4 -18.94 -31.37 7.16
C ALA A 4 -18.38 -31.13 5.75
N LEU A 5 -18.93 -31.83 4.74
CA LEU A 5 -18.53 -31.67 3.34
C LEU A 5 -18.89 -30.28 2.80
N LEU A 6 -20.04 -29.73 3.24
CA LEU A 6 -20.50 -28.39 2.86
C LEU A 6 -19.59 -27.29 3.45
N LEU A 7 -19.13 -27.46 4.70
CA LEU A 7 -18.20 -26.55 5.36
C LEU A 7 -16.81 -26.55 4.70
N ILE A 8 -16.31 -27.72 4.30
CA ILE A 8 -15.04 -27.84 3.57
C ILE A 8 -15.14 -27.17 2.21
N PHE A 9 -16.27 -27.33 1.51
CA PHE A 9 -16.50 -26.69 0.20
C PHE A 9 -16.61 -25.16 0.31
N LEU A 10 -17.21 -24.65 1.40
CA LEU A 10 -17.29 -23.22 1.69
C LEU A 10 -15.93 -22.61 2.08
N LEU A 11 -15.10 -23.34 2.83
CA LEU A 11 -13.74 -22.88 3.17
C LEU A 11 -12.84 -22.81 1.92
N LEU A 12 -12.99 -23.73 0.97
CA LEU A 12 -12.26 -23.72 -0.30
C LEU A 12 -12.71 -22.61 -1.26
N LEU A 13 -13.86 -21.96 -1.03
CA LEU A 13 -14.39 -20.88 -1.84
C LEU A 13 -13.87 -19.49 -1.43
N ASP A 14 -13.32 -19.33 -0.22
CA ASP A 14 -12.88 -18.02 0.32
C ASP A 14 -11.50 -17.60 -0.21
N ASP A 15 -10.63 -18.56 -0.55
CA ASP A 15 -9.23 -18.32 -0.96
C ASP A 15 -9.06 -17.64 -2.32
N GLY A 16 -10.16 -17.33 -3.03
CA GLY A 16 -10.12 -16.84 -4.42
C GLY A 16 -10.78 -15.49 -4.68
N LEU A 17 -11.24 -14.76 -3.64
CA LEU A 17 -11.82 -13.43 -3.88
C LEU A 17 -10.69 -12.40 -4.06
N PRO A 18 -10.66 -11.63 -5.17
CA PRO A 18 -9.66 -10.59 -5.36
C PRO A 18 -9.68 -9.58 -4.21
N LYS A 19 -8.59 -9.52 -3.42
CA LYS A 19 -8.45 -8.53 -2.35
C LYS A 19 -7.66 -7.32 -2.85
N THR A 20 -8.09 -6.15 -2.38
CA THR A 20 -7.38 -4.90 -2.62
C THR A 20 -6.43 -4.63 -1.46
N LEU A 21 -5.16 -4.36 -1.77
CA LEU A 21 -4.16 -3.91 -0.82
C LEU A 21 -4.20 -2.37 -0.76
N ASN A 22 -4.64 -1.82 0.37
CA ASN A 22 -4.71 -0.38 0.59
C ASN A 22 -3.40 0.11 1.20
N VAL A 23 -2.64 0.87 0.42
CA VAL A 23 -1.31 1.35 0.82
C VAL A 23 -1.29 2.87 0.89
N GLY A 24 -0.91 3.40 2.05
CA GLY A 24 -0.54 4.81 2.21
C GLY A 24 0.93 5.02 1.90
N LEU A 25 1.29 6.09 1.19
CA LEU A 25 2.67 6.45 0.87
C LEU A 25 2.95 7.91 1.21
N LEU A 26 3.96 8.16 2.04
CA LEU A 26 4.49 9.50 2.29
C LEU A 26 5.67 9.75 1.35
N CYS A 27 5.59 10.84 0.58
CA CYS A 27 6.61 11.24 -0.36
C CYS A 27 6.90 12.75 -0.29
N ALA A 28 8.06 13.15 -0.82
CA ALA A 28 8.41 14.56 -0.97
C ALA A 28 8.09 15.06 -2.38
N TYR A 29 7.96 16.37 -2.57
CA TYR A 29 7.78 16.97 -3.89
C TYR A 29 8.59 18.26 -4.08
N ASN A 30 8.52 19.19 -3.12
CA ASN A 30 9.17 20.50 -3.19
C ASN A 30 10.47 20.61 -2.38
N ASN A 31 10.67 19.78 -1.35
CA ASN A 31 11.88 19.81 -0.55
C ASN A 31 13.09 19.32 -1.39
N THR A 32 13.93 20.26 -1.82
CA THR A 32 15.04 19.98 -2.75
C THR A 32 16.15 19.13 -2.15
N GLU A 33 16.23 19.02 -0.82
CA GLU A 33 17.25 18.21 -0.15
C GLU A 33 17.00 16.72 -0.40
N ILE A 34 15.75 16.29 -0.26
CA ILE A 34 15.36 14.87 -0.31
C ILE A 34 14.58 14.49 -1.57
N ALA A 35 13.93 15.44 -2.25
CA ALA A 35 13.09 15.14 -3.41
C ALA A 35 13.89 14.48 -4.54
N GLN A 36 15.20 14.77 -4.66
CA GLN A 36 16.06 14.09 -5.63
C GLN A 36 16.19 12.57 -5.41
N TYR A 37 15.92 12.08 -4.19
CA TYR A 37 16.03 10.65 -3.83
C TYR A 37 14.66 9.99 -3.64
N VAL A 38 13.77 10.65 -2.89
CA VAL A 38 12.47 10.10 -2.46
C VAL A 38 11.30 11.00 -2.86
N GLY A 39 11.54 11.88 -3.84
CA GLY A 39 10.50 12.71 -4.41
C GLY A 39 9.54 11.88 -5.25
N TRP A 40 8.26 12.26 -5.25
CA TRP A 40 7.23 11.57 -6.02
C TRP A 40 7.59 11.48 -7.52
N ARG A 41 8.21 12.53 -8.09
CA ARG A 41 8.63 12.53 -9.50
C ARG A 41 9.68 11.44 -9.81
N GLN A 42 10.43 11.02 -8.81
CA GLN A 42 11.52 10.07 -8.90
C GLN A 42 11.02 8.65 -8.65
N ILE A 43 10.05 8.47 -7.75
CA ILE A 43 9.60 7.15 -7.31
C ILE A 43 8.28 6.68 -7.95
N ALA A 44 7.43 7.58 -8.45
CA ALA A 44 6.07 7.21 -8.93
C ALA A 44 6.09 6.11 -9.99
N GLY A 45 7.03 6.17 -10.95
CA GLY A 45 7.19 5.14 -11.96
C GLY A 45 7.66 3.80 -11.39
N ALA A 46 8.52 3.83 -10.36
CA ALA A 46 9.04 2.63 -9.72
C ALA A 46 7.95 1.87 -8.93
N VAL A 47 6.95 2.58 -8.36
CA VAL A 47 5.85 1.94 -7.62
C VAL A 47 5.04 1.01 -8.53
N GLY A 48 4.70 1.45 -9.74
CA GLY A 48 3.97 0.61 -10.71
C GLY A 48 4.77 -0.62 -11.12
N VAL A 49 6.06 -0.43 -11.44
CA VAL A 49 6.96 -1.54 -11.81
C VAL A 49 7.11 -2.55 -10.66
N ALA A 50 7.23 -2.07 -9.42
CA ALA A 50 7.32 -2.93 -8.24
C ALA A 50 6.03 -3.74 -8.05
N TRP A 51 4.85 -3.12 -8.22
CA TRP A 51 3.58 -3.82 -8.14
C TRP A 51 3.42 -4.90 -9.22
N ASP A 52 3.79 -4.59 -10.46
CA ASP A 52 3.76 -5.57 -11.55
C ASP A 52 4.69 -6.75 -11.28
N LYS A 53 5.87 -6.49 -10.69
CA LYS A 53 6.81 -7.54 -10.28
C LYS A 53 6.28 -8.38 -9.12
N ILE A 54 5.65 -7.78 -8.11
CA ILE A 54 5.01 -8.51 -6.99
C ILE A 54 3.95 -9.49 -7.51
N LYS A 55 3.12 -9.06 -8.47
CA LYS A 55 2.13 -9.94 -9.12
C LYS A 55 2.80 -11.03 -9.94
N GLN A 56 3.79 -10.68 -10.77
CA GLN A 56 4.49 -11.62 -11.63
C GLN A 56 5.20 -12.73 -10.82
N ASP A 57 5.83 -12.36 -9.71
CA ASP A 57 6.60 -13.27 -8.86
C ASP A 57 5.70 -14.02 -7.86
N GLY A 58 4.40 -13.72 -7.80
CA GLY A 58 3.44 -14.37 -6.90
C GLY A 58 3.74 -14.14 -5.42
N ILE A 59 4.32 -12.99 -5.06
CA ILE A 59 4.77 -12.70 -3.68
C ILE A 59 3.57 -12.53 -2.74
N LEU A 60 2.49 -11.92 -3.23
CA LEU A 60 1.26 -11.66 -2.48
C LEU A 60 0.04 -12.24 -3.23
N PRO A 61 -0.10 -13.58 -3.29
CA PRO A 61 -1.08 -14.23 -4.17
C PRO A 61 -2.54 -14.00 -3.77
N GLY A 62 -2.80 -13.46 -2.58
CA GLY A 62 -4.15 -13.10 -2.12
C GLY A 62 -4.58 -11.68 -2.49
N TYR A 63 -3.72 -10.88 -3.13
CA TYR A 63 -4.00 -9.49 -3.50
C TYR A 63 -3.85 -9.28 -5.01
N ASP A 64 -4.93 -8.82 -5.65
CA ASP A 64 -4.96 -8.61 -7.10
C ASP A 64 -4.93 -7.13 -7.50
N THR A 65 -5.30 -6.25 -6.56
CA THR A 65 -5.40 -4.81 -6.80
C THR A 65 -4.59 -4.05 -5.76
N LEU A 66 -3.81 -3.07 -6.20
CA LEU A 66 -3.16 -2.08 -5.35
C LEU A 66 -3.99 -0.80 -5.36
N ASN A 67 -4.50 -0.40 -4.19
CA ASN A 67 -5.07 0.93 -3.96
C ASN A 67 -4.03 1.80 -3.25
N LEU A 68 -3.24 2.53 -4.03
CA LEU A 68 -2.22 3.43 -3.51
C LEU A 68 -2.80 4.82 -3.28
N THR A 69 -2.66 5.32 -2.05
CA THR A 69 -2.93 6.72 -1.69
C THR A 69 -1.63 7.37 -1.23
N TRP A 70 -1.38 8.61 -1.65
CA TRP A 70 -0.15 9.31 -1.33
C TRP A 70 -0.40 10.69 -0.76
N VAL A 71 0.46 11.11 0.17
CA VAL A 71 0.47 12.47 0.71
C VAL A 71 1.87 13.05 0.57
N MET A 72 1.91 14.32 0.15
CA MET A 72 3.14 15.09 0.08
C MET A 72 3.44 15.69 1.45
N GLY A 73 4.34 15.05 2.19
CA GLY A 73 4.70 15.43 3.55
C GLY A 73 5.60 16.67 3.62
N GLU A 74 6.47 16.84 2.63
CA GLU A 74 7.48 17.92 2.57
C GLU A 74 8.35 18.05 3.82
N CYS A 75 8.56 16.96 4.57
CA CYS A 75 9.21 16.98 5.89
C CYS A 75 8.49 17.87 6.91
N VAL A 76 7.17 18.00 6.80
CA VAL A 76 6.34 18.66 7.80
C VAL A 76 5.68 17.58 8.64
N GLU A 77 6.16 17.39 9.86
CA GLU A 77 5.77 16.27 10.73
C GLU A 77 4.27 16.27 11.03
N SER A 78 3.67 17.46 11.15
CA SER A 78 2.23 17.61 11.36
C SER A 78 1.39 17.12 10.17
N THR A 79 1.88 17.28 8.94
CA THR A 79 1.23 16.77 7.73
C THR A 79 1.34 15.26 7.66
N ASP A 80 2.54 14.71 7.90
CA ASP A 80 2.79 13.27 7.91
C ASP A 80 1.97 12.56 8.99
N ALA A 81 1.97 13.09 10.22
CA ALA A 81 1.18 12.54 11.32
C ALA A 81 -0.33 12.58 11.02
N GLY A 82 -0.81 13.69 10.44
CA GLY A 82 -2.20 13.82 10.03
C GLY A 82 -2.61 12.79 8.97
N ALA A 83 -1.74 12.53 7.99
CA ALA A 83 -1.97 11.52 6.96
C ALA A 83 -2.03 10.11 7.54
N VAL A 84 -1.10 9.76 8.44
CA VAL A 84 -1.09 8.45 9.12
C VAL A 84 -2.37 8.23 9.92
N ILE A 85 -2.84 9.25 10.65
CA ILE A 85 -4.10 9.18 11.39
C ILE A 85 -5.29 8.98 10.44
N ALA A 86 -5.33 9.72 9.33
CA ALA A 86 -6.39 9.58 8.33
C ALA A 86 -6.42 8.16 7.72
N TRP A 87 -5.26 7.59 7.39
CA TRP A 87 -5.14 6.23 6.87
C TRP A 87 -5.52 5.16 7.88
N ALA A 88 -5.17 5.35 9.16
CA ALA A 88 -5.60 4.46 10.21
C ALA A 88 -7.13 4.45 10.35
N GLN A 89 -7.78 5.60 10.17
CA GLN A 89 -9.24 5.72 10.21
C GLN A 89 -9.92 5.18 8.96
N SER A 90 -9.30 5.30 7.79
CA SER A 90 -9.84 4.80 6.51
C SER A 90 -9.57 3.33 6.25
N GLY A 91 -8.80 2.66 7.11
CA GLY A 91 -8.48 1.23 6.99
C GLY A 91 -7.40 0.91 5.96
N ALA A 92 -6.31 1.69 5.92
CA ALA A 92 -5.12 1.29 5.17
C ALA A 92 -4.51 0.00 5.76
N ASP A 93 -4.07 -0.91 4.91
CA ASP A 93 -3.41 -2.16 5.32
C ASP A 93 -1.96 -1.91 5.72
N VAL A 94 -1.28 -1.02 4.97
CA VAL A 94 0.14 -0.67 5.17
C VAL A 94 0.36 0.81 4.90
N VAL A 95 1.26 1.44 5.65
CA VAL A 95 1.76 2.79 5.37
C VAL A 95 3.27 2.72 5.15
N LEU A 96 3.75 3.32 4.07
CA LEU A 96 5.16 3.40 3.69
C LEU A 96 5.66 4.85 3.83
N GLY A 97 6.74 5.04 4.58
CA GLY A 97 7.33 6.35 4.86
C GLY A 97 7.89 6.45 6.28
N PRO A 98 8.19 7.67 6.77
CA PRO A 98 8.11 8.98 6.08
C PRO A 98 9.21 9.16 5.02
N ALA A 99 9.05 10.17 4.16
CA ALA A 99 10.08 10.54 3.18
C ALA A 99 11.34 11.14 3.83
N CYS A 100 11.23 11.62 5.07
CA CYS A 100 12.29 12.32 5.78
C CYS A 100 12.61 11.59 7.09
N SER A 101 13.89 11.47 7.43
CA SER A 101 14.29 11.17 8.80
C SER A 101 14.14 12.45 9.61
N ALA A 102 13.15 12.53 10.49
CA ALA A 102 13.05 13.59 11.50
C ALA A 102 14.27 13.61 12.42
#